data_AF-A0A356AXQ0-F1
#
_entry.id   AF-A0A356AXQ0-F1
#
_cell.length_a   1.000
_cell.length_b   1.000
_cell.length_c   1.000
_cell.angle_alpha   90.00
_cell.angle_beta   90.00
_cell.angle_gamma   90.00
#
_symmetry.space_group_name_H-M   'P 1'
#
loop_
_entity.id
_entity.type
_entity.pdbx_description
1 polymer ?
#
loop_
_entity_poly.entity_id
_entity_poly.type
_entity_poly.pdbx_seq_one_letter_code
_entity_poly.pdbx_strand_id
1 'polypeptide(L)'
;ELWYLIIPNVMPQLLFSAIMTIVNSLSVFAIPVQVAGMPSPNYCAHTIIAHLYDYAFIRFQMGYASAIAVFLFLLSFTLSRVSMKVFAPRD
;
A
#
# COMPACT_ATOMS: atom_id res chain seq x y z
N GLU A 1 15.13 30.34 -2.69
CA GLU A 1 14.40 30.16 -3.97
C GLU A 1 13.69 28.80 -4.06
N LEU A 2 14.39 27.68 -3.82
CA LEU A 2 13.84 26.32 -3.94
C LEU A 2 12.53 26.06 -3.17
N TRP A 3 12.48 26.44 -1.89
CA TRP A 3 11.34 26.16 -0.99
C TRP A 3 10.05 26.94 -1.33
N TYR A 4 10.17 28.10 -1.98
CA TYR A 4 9.03 29.00 -2.24
C TYR A 4 8.62 29.08 -3.71
N LEU A 5 9.51 28.72 -4.64
CA LEU A 5 9.21 28.75 -6.09
C LEU A 5 9.03 27.35 -6.68
N ILE A 6 9.89 26.40 -6.29
CA ILE A 6 9.91 25.07 -6.89
C ILE A 6 8.90 24.17 -6.20
N ILE A 7 8.91 24.10 -4.86
CA ILE A 7 8.00 23.24 -4.08
C ILE A 7 6.52 23.49 -4.42
N PRO A 8 6.01 24.72 -4.52
CA PRO A 8 4.60 24.95 -4.87
C PRO A 8 4.28 24.55 -6.32
N ASN A 9 5.19 24.79 -7.26
CA ASN A 9 4.99 24.41 -8.68
C ASN A 9 4.97 22.90 -8.88
N VAL A 10 5.75 22.13 -8.13
CA VAL A 10 5.78 20.66 -8.25
C VAL A 10 4.83 19.94 -7.28
N MET A 11 4.13 20.68 -6.42
CA MET A 11 3.24 20.14 -5.38
C MET A 11 2.20 19.14 -5.92
N PRO A 12 1.52 19.38 -7.07
CA PRO A 12 0.56 18.42 -7.62
C PRO A 12 1.20 17.09 -8.02
N GLN A 13 2.42 17.13 -8.56
CA GLN A 13 3.16 15.95 -8.98
C GLN A 13 3.72 15.18 -7.78
N LEU A 14 4.18 15.87 -6.75
CA LEU A 14 4.59 15.25 -5.49
C LEU A 14 3.43 14.54 -4.79
N LEU A 15 2.24 15.14 -4.82
CA LEU A 15 1.03 14.57 -4.23
C LEU A 15 0.64 13.27 -4.94
N PHE A 16 0.61 13.27 -6.27
CA PHE A 16 0.36 12.08 -7.06
C PHE A 16 1.39 10.98 -6.80
N SER A 17 2.68 11.33 -6.79
CA SER A 17 3.75 10.37 -6.50
C SER A 17 3.66 9.80 -5.09
N ALA A 18 3.29 10.61 -4.09
CA ALA A 18 3.13 10.14 -2.71
C ALA A 18 2.01 9.10 -2.60
N ILE A 19 0.86 9.33 -3.26
CA ILE A 19 -0.25 8.37 -3.28
C ILE A 19 0.19 7.07 -3.95
N MET A 20 0.83 7.14 -5.13
CA MET A 20 1.34 5.94 -5.80
C MET A 20 2.32 5.16 -4.92
N THR A 21 3.24 5.84 -4.23
CA THR A 21 4.19 5.16 -3.34
C THR A 21 3.47 4.47 -2.18
N ILE A 22 2.49 5.11 -1.55
CA ILE A 22 1.69 4.49 -0.47
C ILE A 22 1.00 3.22 -0.97
N VAL A 23 0.32 3.30 -2.12
CA VAL A 23 -0.38 2.15 -2.71
C VAL A 23 0.60 1.03 -3.03
N ASN A 24 1.74 1.34 -3.63
CA ASN A 24 2.76 0.36 -3.98
C ASN A 24 3.39 -0.30 -2.74
N SER A 25 3.66 0.45 -1.67
CA SER A 25 4.23 -0.09 -0.43
C SER A 25 3.27 -1.07 0.26
N LEU A 26 1.97 -0.76 0.28
CA LEU A 26 0.95 -1.67 0.81
C LEU A 26 0.72 -2.87 -0.11
N SER A 27 1.00 -2.72 -1.40
CA SER A 27 0.82 -3.74 -2.44
C SER A 27 2.01 -4.71 -2.55
N VAL A 28 2.98 -4.64 -1.64
CA VAL A 28 4.21 -5.42 -1.74
C VAL A 28 3.99 -6.89 -1.36
N PHE A 29 4.29 -7.77 -2.32
CA PHE A 29 4.12 -9.22 -2.18
C PHE A 29 5.34 -9.99 -2.68
N ALA A 30 5.82 -9.66 -3.89
CA ALA A 30 6.87 -10.42 -4.54
C ALA A 30 8.19 -10.42 -3.75
N ILE A 31 8.62 -9.25 -3.27
CA ILE A 31 9.90 -9.06 -2.57
C ILE A 31 9.95 -9.88 -1.26
N PRO A 32 9.00 -9.74 -0.31
CA PRO A 32 9.06 -10.49 0.95
C PRO A 32 8.94 -12.00 0.74
N VAL A 33 8.14 -12.46 -0.23
CA VAL A 33 8.01 -13.89 -0.54
C VAL A 33 9.28 -14.46 -1.17
N GLN A 34 9.94 -13.72 -2.05
CA GLN A 34 11.21 -14.16 -2.66
C GLN A 34 12.34 -14.25 -1.64
N VAL A 35 12.39 -13.33 -0.67
CA VAL A 35 13.46 -13.28 0.33
C VAL A 35 13.21 -14.25 1.48
N ALA A 36 11.99 -14.30 2.01
CA ALA A 36 11.68 -15.07 3.21
C ALA A 36 10.95 -16.40 2.92
N GLY A 37 10.57 -16.67 1.67
CA GLY A 37 9.75 -17.82 1.31
C GLY A 37 8.27 -17.67 1.68
N MET A 38 7.46 -18.66 1.31
CA MET A 38 6.05 -18.71 1.68
C MET A 38 5.65 -20.12 2.18
N PRO A 39 5.14 -20.24 3.42
CA PRO A 39 5.07 -19.21 4.46
C PRO A 39 6.47 -18.81 4.97
N SER A 40 6.65 -17.53 5.33
CA SER A 40 7.93 -17.07 5.89
C SER A 40 8.17 -17.68 7.28
N PRO A 41 9.43 -17.99 7.67
CA PRO A 41 9.75 -18.49 9.01
C PRO A 41 9.12 -17.61 10.10
N ASN A 42 8.38 -18.24 11.03
CA ASN A 42 7.68 -17.57 12.13
C ASN A 42 6.73 -16.44 11.71
N TYR A 43 6.28 -16.38 10.44
CA TYR A 43 5.49 -15.27 9.90
C TYR A 43 6.15 -13.88 10.01
N CYS A 44 7.46 -13.80 10.28
CA CYS A 44 8.15 -12.53 10.55
C CYS A 44 8.22 -11.58 9.34
N ALA A 45 8.11 -12.10 8.12
CA ALA A 45 8.16 -11.33 6.88
C ALA A 45 6.84 -11.43 6.09
N HIS A 46 5.76 -11.83 6.74
CA HIS A 46 4.48 -12.06 6.08
C HIS A 46 3.71 -10.74 5.94
N THR A 47 3.58 -10.26 4.70
CA THR A 47 2.76 -9.07 4.42
C THR A 47 1.28 -9.42 4.37
N ILE A 48 0.41 -8.42 4.47
CA ILE A 48 -1.05 -8.61 4.39
C ILE A 48 -1.44 -9.30 3.07
N ILE A 49 -0.72 -9.02 1.97
CA ILE A 49 -0.98 -9.66 0.67
C ILE A 49 -0.44 -11.07 0.63
N ALA A 50 0.71 -11.35 1.27
CA ALA A 50 1.18 -12.72 1.41
C ALA A 50 0.18 -13.57 2.20
N HIS A 51 -0.41 -13.00 3.26
CA HIS A 51 -1.49 -13.62 4.01
C HIS A 51 -2.72 -13.86 3.12
N LEU A 52 -3.19 -12.85 2.40
CA LEU A 52 -4.30 -13.00 1.45
C LEU A 52 -4.04 -14.12 0.44
N TYR A 53 -2.82 -14.21 -0.09
CA TYR A 53 -2.43 -15.23 -1.07
C TYR A 53 -2.47 -16.65 -0.47
N ASP A 54 -1.95 -16.84 0.75
CA ASP A 54 -2.02 -18.13 1.46
C ASP A 54 -3.48 -18.61 1.59
N TYR A 55 -4.38 -17.72 2.00
CA TYR A 55 -5.80 -18.07 2.15
C TYR A 55 -6.53 -18.26 0.81
N ALA A 56 -6.16 -17.51 -0.24
CA ALA A 56 -6.77 -17.63 -1.55
C ALA A 56 -6.36 -18.92 -2.27
N PHE A 57 -5.05 -19.22 -2.33
CA PHE A 57 -4.50 -20.19 -3.26
C PHE A 57 -3.90 -21.45 -2.61
N ILE A 58 -3.55 -21.40 -1.32
CA ILE A 58 -3.00 -22.56 -0.61
C ILE A 58 -4.11 -23.24 0.19
N ARG A 59 -4.87 -22.46 0.96
CA ARG A 59 -5.96 -22.95 1.81
C ARG A 59 -7.33 -22.98 1.12
N PHE A 60 -7.45 -22.41 -0.07
CA PHE A 60 -8.68 -22.33 -0.87
C PHE A 60 -9.88 -21.71 -0.15
N GLN A 61 -9.63 -20.80 0.80
CA GLN A 61 -10.67 -20.05 1.52
C GLN A 61 -10.93 -18.69 0.86
N MET A 62 -11.46 -18.72 -0.36
CA MET A 62 -11.68 -17.53 -1.20
C MET A 62 -12.52 -16.43 -0.52
N GLY A 63 -13.53 -16.81 0.27
CA GLY A 63 -14.35 -15.84 1.01
C GLY A 63 -13.56 -15.07 2.06
N TYR A 64 -12.66 -15.74 2.79
CA TYR A 64 -11.80 -15.10 3.77
C TYR A 64 -10.73 -14.21 3.09
N ALA A 65 -10.14 -14.71 2.00
CA ALA A 65 -9.21 -13.92 1.19
C ALA A 65 -9.85 -12.64 0.63
N SER A 66 -11.11 -12.71 0.18
CA SER A 66 -11.87 -11.55 -0.28
C SER A 66 -12.11 -10.53 0.83
N ALA A 67 -12.43 -10.97 2.05
CA ALA A 67 -12.57 -10.07 3.20
C ALA A 67 -11.27 -9.30 3.50
N ILE A 68 -10.12 -9.99 3.44
CA ILE A 68 -8.81 -9.36 3.60
C ILE A 68 -8.56 -8.34 2.47
N ALA A 69 -8.94 -8.68 1.23
CA ALA A 69 -8.78 -7.79 0.07
C ALA A 69 -9.55 -6.47 0.26
N VAL A 70 -10.80 -6.56 0.71
CA VAL A 70 -11.66 -5.40 1.00
C VAL A 70 -11.09 -4.56 2.14
N PHE A 71 -10.57 -5.19 3.19
CA PHE A 71 -9.91 -4.48 4.28
C PHE A 71 -8.67 -3.71 3.80
N LEU A 72 -7.82 -4.36 2.98
CA LEU A 72 -6.63 -3.72 2.43
C LEU A 72 -6.98 -2.57 1.46
N PHE A 73 -8.06 -2.73 0.69
CA PHE A 73 -8.61 -1.65 -0.14
C PHE A 73 -9.03 -0.45 0.71
N LEU A 74 -9.80 -0.66 1.78
CA LEU A 74 -10.22 0.40 2.71
C LEU A 74 -9.02 1.09 3.36
N LEU A 75 -8.01 0.33 3.79
CA LEU A 75 -6.76 0.87 4.34
C LEU A 75 -6.05 1.77 3.32
N SER A 76 -5.83 1.27 2.10
CA SER A 76 -5.15 2.00 1.04
C SER A 76 -5.93 3.25 0.59
N PHE A 77 -7.26 3.13 0.48
CA PHE A 77 -8.15 4.22 0.13
C PHE A 77 -8.14 5.32 1.20
N THR A 78 -8.24 4.96 2.48
CA THR A 78 -8.21 5.93 3.58
C THR A 78 -6.88 6.67 3.66
N LEU A 79 -5.75 5.96 3.53
CA LEU A 79 -4.42 6.58 3.46
C LEU A 79 -4.28 7.52 2.26
N SER A 80 -4.78 7.11 1.09
CA SER A 80 -4.78 7.96 -0.10
C SER A 80 -5.62 9.22 0.09
N ARG A 81 -6.80 9.11 0.71
CA ARG A 81 -7.66 10.26 1.06
C ARG A 81 -7.00 11.19 2.07
N VAL A 82 -6.32 10.65 3.08
CA VAL A 82 -5.58 11.44 4.08
C VAL A 82 -4.44 12.18 3.41
N SER A 83 -3.66 11.52 2.55
CA SER A 83 -2.58 12.16 1.79
C SER A 83 -3.11 13.32 0.94
N MET A 84 -4.23 13.12 0.22
CA MET A 84 -4.87 14.22 -0.52
C MET A 84 -5.30 15.37 0.39
N LYS A 85 -5.84 15.10 1.57
CA LYS A 85 -6.29 16.16 2.48
C LYS A 85 -5.14 16.93 3.14
N VAL A 86 -4.02 16.28 3.41
CA VAL A 86 -2.83 16.91 4.01
C VAL A 86 -2.10 17.79 3.00
N PHE A 87 -2.01 17.36 1.75
CA PHE A 87 -1.26 18.05 0.70
C PHE A 87 -2.14 18.86 -0.25
N ALA A 88 -3.47 18.89 -0.08
CA ALA A 88 -4.33 19.80 -0.82
C ALA A 88 -3.88 21.24 -0.54
N PRO A 89 -3.63 22.07 -1.58
CA PRO A 89 -3.40 23.48 -1.38
C PRO A 89 -4.61 24.06 -0.64
N ARG A 90 -4.39 24.60 0.55
CA ARG A 90 -5.31 25.58 1.10
C ARG A 90 -5.00 26.87 0.36
N ASP A 91 -5.99 27.37 -0.36
CA ASP A 91 -5.93 28.68 -1.04
C ASP A 91 -5.37 29.78 -0.12
#